data_AF-A0A6A7SID3-F1
#
_entry.id   AF-A0A6A7SID3-F1
#
_cell.length_a   1.000
_cell.length_b   1.000
_cell.length_c   1.000
_cell.angle_alpha   90.00
_cell.angle_beta   90.00
_cell.angle_gamma   90.00
#
_symmetry.space_group_name_H-M   'P 1'
#
loop_
_entity.id
_entity.type
_entity.pdbx_description
1 polymer ?
#
loop_
_entity_poly.entity_id
_entity_poly.type
_entity_poly.pdbx_seq_one_letter_code
_entity_poly.pdbx_strand_id
1 'polypeptide(L)'
;MITVNGEHLISRVIDLCGGRNVFADLDPLVPRVGTEAVIAADPEVIIAAGRGRERPQWLDDWQQWPSITAVARDNLFNVDPDVIHRASPRILTGAARVCQALETARGRRP
;
A
#
# COMPACT_ATOMS: atom_id res chain seq x y z
N MET A 1 -11.79 -3.67 6.15
CA MET A 1 -10.44 -3.17 6.52
C MET A 1 -10.43 -1.65 6.44
N ILE A 2 -9.33 -0.98 6.83
CA ILE A 2 -9.15 0.47 6.65
C ILE A 2 -8.03 0.74 5.65
N THR A 3 -8.14 1.84 4.92
CA THR A 3 -7.09 2.38 4.04
C THR A 3 -6.98 3.90 4.25
N VAL A 4 -6.31 4.61 3.36
CA VAL A 4 -6.16 6.07 3.39
C VAL A 4 -6.58 6.67 2.04
N ASN A 5 -7.15 7.87 2.05
CA ASN A 5 -7.49 8.59 0.82
C ASN A 5 -6.30 9.43 0.29
N GLY A 6 -6.57 10.28 -0.72
CA GLY A 6 -5.56 11.11 -1.40
C GLY A 6 -4.96 12.23 -0.55
N GLU A 7 -5.65 12.69 0.49
CA GLU A 7 -5.20 13.78 1.35
C GLU A 7 -4.25 13.32 2.45
N HIS A 8 -4.20 12.01 2.72
CA HIS A 8 -3.37 11.46 3.77
C HIS A 8 -1.87 11.50 3.42
N LEU A 9 -1.01 11.71 4.42
CA LEU A 9 0.45 11.76 4.26
C LEU A 9 1.03 10.55 3.51
N ILE A 10 0.50 9.36 3.77
CA ILE A 10 0.91 8.13 3.07
C ILE A 10 0.60 8.20 1.58
N SER A 11 -0.52 8.80 1.17
CA SER A 11 -0.81 9.02 -0.25
C SER A 11 0.19 9.97 -0.88
N ARG A 12 0.59 11.05 -0.18
CA ARG A 12 1.64 11.97 -0.64
C ARG A 12 2.99 11.26 -0.84
N VAL A 13 3.29 10.28 0.01
CA VAL A 13 4.48 9.43 -0.15
C VAL A 13 4.36 8.52 -1.38
N ILE A 14 3.19 7.91 -1.61
CA ILE A 14 2.92 7.11 -2.80
C ILE A 14 3.10 7.96 -4.08
N ASP A 15 2.53 9.17 -4.08
CA ASP A 15 2.61 10.11 -5.21
C ASP A 15 4.05 10.58 -5.47
N LEU A 16 4.80 10.88 -4.40
CA LEU A 16 6.23 11.23 -4.49
C LEU A 16 7.05 10.13 -5.20
N CYS A 17 6.70 8.87 -4.96
CA CYS A 17 7.35 7.72 -5.58
C CYS A 17 6.81 7.41 -7.00
N GLY A 18 5.90 8.24 -7.54
CA GLY A 18 5.26 8.03 -8.84
C GLY A 18 4.23 6.90 -8.87
N GLY A 19 3.66 6.58 -7.70
CA GLY A 19 2.50 5.71 -7.59
C GLY A 19 1.20 6.50 -7.68
N ARG A 20 0.07 5.78 -7.73
CA ARG A 20 -1.28 6.36 -7.63
C ARG A 20 -2.07 5.56 -6.62
N ASN A 21 -2.62 6.23 -5.61
CA ASN A 21 -3.51 5.59 -4.65
C ASN A 21 -4.87 5.29 -5.32
N VAL A 22 -5.24 4.01 -5.41
CA VAL A 22 -6.49 3.57 -6.04
C VAL A 22 -7.75 4.00 -5.28
N PHE A 23 -7.61 4.45 -4.02
CA PHE A 23 -8.69 4.94 -3.17
C PHE A 23 -8.57 6.46 -2.89
N ALA A 24 -7.85 7.20 -3.74
CA ALA A 24 -7.57 8.62 -3.52
C ALA A 24 -8.84 9.47 -3.35
N ASP A 25 -9.91 9.15 -4.09
CA ASP A 25 -11.12 9.95 -4.20
C ASP A 25 -12.21 9.61 -3.15
N LEU A 26 -11.91 8.76 -2.18
CA LEU A 26 -12.85 8.45 -1.09
C LEU A 26 -12.92 9.61 -0.08
N ASP A 27 -14.15 10.04 0.29
CA ASP A 27 -14.35 11.22 1.16
C ASP A 27 -13.66 11.12 2.53
N PRO A 28 -13.80 10.02 3.32
CA PRO A 28 -13.14 9.96 4.62
C PRO A 28 -11.62 9.85 4.45
N LEU A 29 -10.85 10.60 5.24
CA LEU A 29 -9.37 10.54 5.24
C LEU A 29 -8.83 9.12 5.45
N VAL A 30 -9.49 8.34 6.31
CA VAL A 30 -9.18 6.93 6.61
C VAL A 30 -10.45 6.10 6.38
N PRO A 31 -10.79 5.76 5.13
CA PRO A 31 -12.04 5.09 4.82
C PRO A 31 -11.99 3.60 5.17
N ARG A 32 -13.16 3.05 5.47
CA ARG A 32 -13.35 1.59 5.57
C ARG A 32 -13.67 1.05 4.19
N VAL A 33 -12.93 0.03 3.76
CA VAL A 33 -13.14 -0.65 2.48
C VAL A 33 -13.36 -2.16 2.71
N GLY A 34 -14.15 -2.76 1.83
CA GLY A 34 -14.33 -4.21 1.74
C GLY A 34 -13.27 -4.87 0.87
N THR A 35 -13.21 -6.20 0.89
CA THR A 35 -12.29 -6.98 0.04
C THR A 35 -12.67 -6.82 -1.44
N GLU A 36 -13.96 -6.81 -1.73
CA GLU A 36 -14.54 -6.66 -3.07
C GLU A 36 -14.12 -5.34 -3.71
N ALA A 37 -14.00 -4.27 -2.93
CA ALA A 37 -13.55 -2.97 -3.43
C ALA A 37 -12.07 -3.01 -3.87
N VAL A 38 -11.23 -3.78 -3.17
CA VAL A 38 -9.81 -3.96 -3.55
C VAL A 38 -9.70 -4.85 -4.79
N ILE A 39 -10.47 -5.93 -4.86
CA ILE A 39 -10.54 -6.79 -6.05
C ILE A 39 -10.97 -5.98 -7.27
N ALA A 40 -12.03 -5.17 -7.15
CA ALA A 40 -12.55 -4.34 -8.24
C ALA A 40 -11.58 -3.22 -8.66
N ALA A 41 -10.81 -2.67 -7.72
CA ALA A 41 -9.82 -1.64 -8.01
C ALA A 41 -8.55 -2.18 -8.70
N ASP A 42 -8.31 -3.50 -8.62
CA ASP A 42 -7.17 -4.22 -9.19
C ASP A 42 -5.81 -3.49 -9.02
N PRO A 43 -5.33 -3.28 -7.79
CA PRO A 43 -4.07 -2.58 -7.57
C PRO A 43 -2.87 -3.39 -8.10
N GLU A 44 -1.86 -2.70 -8.63
CA GLU A 44 -0.58 -3.34 -9.00
C GLU A 44 0.30 -3.65 -7.78
N VAL A 45 0.03 -3.01 -6.64
CA VAL A 45 0.80 -3.12 -5.39
C VAL A 45 -0.12 -3.05 -4.18
N ILE A 46 0.07 -3.95 -3.21
CA ILE A 46 -0.54 -3.83 -1.88
C ILE A 46 0.57 -3.58 -0.86
N ILE A 47 0.47 -2.48 -0.11
CA ILE A 47 1.40 -2.12 0.95
C ILE A 47 0.69 -2.25 2.29
N ALA A 48 1.20 -3.12 3.16
CA ALA A 48 0.76 -3.26 4.54
C ALA A 48 1.68 -2.48 5.48
N ALA A 49 1.08 -1.88 6.51
CA ALA A 49 1.80 -1.40 7.68
C ALA A 49 1.01 -1.85 8.91
N GLY A 50 1.53 -2.88 9.59
CA GLY A 50 0.86 -3.53 10.71
C GLY A 50 0.90 -2.73 12.01
N ARG A 51 0.56 -3.38 13.13
CA ARG A 51 0.76 -2.82 14.49
C ARG A 51 2.20 -2.98 14.99
N GLY A 52 2.95 -3.93 14.42
CA GLY A 52 4.36 -4.19 14.70
C GLY A 52 5.20 -4.10 13.44
N ARG A 53 6.51 -4.29 13.59
CA ARG A 53 7.46 -4.22 12.46
C ARG A 53 7.39 -5.44 11.54
N GLU A 54 6.87 -6.56 12.05
CA GLU A 54 6.73 -7.80 11.30
C GLU A 54 5.71 -7.67 10.18
N ARG A 55 5.93 -8.41 9.10
CA ARG A 55 4.96 -8.54 8.02
C ARG A 55 3.67 -9.12 8.60
N PRO A 56 2.52 -8.42 8.49
CA PRO A 56 1.29 -8.93 9.06
C PRO A 56 0.82 -10.18 8.31
N GLN A 57 0.44 -11.23 9.03
CA GLN A 57 -0.03 -12.48 8.45
C GLN A 57 -1.24 -12.29 7.52
N TRP A 58 -2.11 -11.31 7.82
CA TRP A 58 -3.25 -11.01 6.95
C TRP A 58 -2.86 -10.54 5.56
N LEU A 59 -1.62 -10.09 5.34
CA LEU A 59 -1.15 -9.76 3.99
C LEU A 59 -1.09 -11.00 3.11
N ASP A 60 -0.83 -12.18 3.69
CA ASP A 60 -0.81 -13.45 2.97
C ASP A 60 -2.22 -13.95 2.63
N ASP A 61 -3.25 -13.49 3.32
CA ASP A 61 -4.64 -13.80 2.97
C ASP A 61 -4.99 -13.33 1.56
N TRP A 62 -4.30 -12.30 1.02
CA TRP A 62 -4.51 -11.85 -0.36
C TRP A 62 -4.16 -12.90 -1.42
N GLN A 63 -3.34 -13.91 -1.08
CA GLN A 63 -2.96 -14.97 -2.00
C GLN A 63 -4.16 -15.80 -2.49
N GLN A 64 -5.30 -15.75 -1.80
CA GLN A 64 -6.53 -16.42 -2.24
C GLN A 64 -7.18 -15.76 -3.48
N TRP A 65 -6.75 -14.55 -3.87
CA TRP A 65 -7.22 -13.86 -5.08
C TRP A 65 -6.07 -13.64 -6.10
N PRO A 66 -5.63 -14.71 -6.78
CA PRO A 66 -4.52 -14.63 -7.73
C PRO A 66 -4.83 -13.79 -8.98
N SER A 67 -6.10 -13.43 -9.20
CA SER A 67 -6.51 -12.55 -10.30
C SER A 67 -6.14 -11.08 -10.08
N ILE A 68 -5.87 -10.66 -8.84
CA ILE A 68 -5.44 -9.28 -8.56
C ILE A 68 -4.01 -9.12 -9.07
N THR A 69 -3.74 -8.05 -9.82
CA THR A 69 -2.43 -7.78 -10.42
C THR A 69 -1.30 -7.76 -9.39
N ALA A 70 -1.53 -7.17 -8.22
CA ALA A 70 -0.57 -7.22 -7.11
C ALA A 70 -0.22 -8.65 -6.69
N VAL A 71 -1.19 -9.55 -6.61
CA VAL A 71 -0.98 -10.94 -6.18
C VAL A 71 -0.32 -11.75 -7.29
N ALA A 72 -0.81 -11.64 -8.52
CA ALA A 72 -0.26 -12.32 -9.69
C ALA A 72 1.22 -12.00 -9.91
N ARG A 73 1.66 -10.80 -9.53
CA ARG A 73 3.03 -10.30 -9.68
C ARG A 73 3.83 -10.29 -8.37
N ASP A 74 3.34 -10.94 -7.31
CA ASP A 74 4.03 -11.02 -6.00
C ASP A 74 4.31 -9.64 -5.34
N ASN A 75 3.54 -8.61 -5.68
CA ASN A 75 3.72 -7.23 -5.20
C ASN A 75 2.97 -6.96 -3.87
N LEU A 76 3.19 -7.84 -2.89
CA LEU A 76 2.68 -7.72 -1.53
C LEU A 76 3.83 -7.26 -0.60
N PHE A 77 3.84 -5.99 -0.21
CA PHE A 77 4.92 -5.39 0.56
C PHE A 77 4.50 -5.01 1.98
N ASN A 78 5.45 -5.02 2.90
CA ASN A 78 5.27 -4.51 4.26
C ASN A 78 6.24 -3.36 4.53
N VAL A 79 5.73 -2.30 5.16
CA VAL A 79 6.53 -1.15 5.61
C VAL A 79 6.36 -1.01 7.11
N ASP A 80 7.47 -0.76 7.81
CA ASP A 80 7.47 -0.55 9.25
C ASP A 80 6.53 0.62 9.64
N PRO A 81 5.52 0.38 10.49
CA PRO A 81 4.57 1.41 10.90
C PRO A 81 5.23 2.60 11.59
N ASP A 82 6.36 2.42 12.27
CA ASP A 82 7.07 3.52 12.96
C ASP A 82 7.57 4.59 11.98
N VAL A 83 7.85 4.21 10.73
CA VAL A 83 8.39 5.13 9.71
C VAL A 83 7.33 5.64 8.74
N ILE A 84 6.13 5.04 8.68
CA ILE A 84 5.10 5.42 7.69
C ILE A 84 3.81 5.96 8.30
N HIS A 85 3.43 5.54 9.52
CA HIS A 85 2.21 6.03 10.18
C HIS A 85 2.40 7.36 10.91
N ARG A 86 3.65 7.72 11.26
CA ARG A 86 3.95 8.89 12.11
C ARG A 86 4.44 10.06 11.25
N ALA A 87 3.79 11.21 11.38
CA ALA A 87 4.24 12.48 10.80
C ALA A 87 5.48 13.03 11.55
N SER A 88 6.64 12.42 11.29
CA SER A 88 7.94 12.77 11.86
C SER A 88 9.00 12.80 10.75
N PRO A 89 10.21 13.33 10.99
CA PRO A 89 11.28 13.30 9.98
C PRO A 89 11.63 11.90 9.45
N ARG A 90 11.33 10.84 10.23
CA ARG A 90 11.50 9.44 9.80
C ARG A 90 10.57 9.05 8.65
N ILE A 91 9.59 9.88 8.29
CA ILE A 91 8.75 9.67 7.10
C ILE A 91 9.58 9.56 5.83
N LEU A 92 10.75 10.22 5.77
CA LEU A 92 11.67 10.09 4.64
C LEU A 92 12.21 8.66 4.51
N THR A 93 12.43 7.97 5.63
CA THR A 93 12.77 6.54 5.63
C THR A 93 11.59 5.71 5.13
N GLY A 94 10.37 6.00 5.58
CA GLY A 94 9.16 5.36 5.06
C GLY A 94 8.99 5.55 3.56
N ALA A 95 9.22 6.77 3.06
CA ALA A 95 9.16 7.11 1.65
C ALA A 95 10.19 6.33 0.83
N ALA A 96 11.44 6.22 1.30
CA ALA A 96 12.44 5.39 0.64
C ALA A 96 12.00 3.93 0.50
N ARG A 97 11.35 3.36 1.54
CA ARG A 97 10.81 1.98 1.50
C ARG A 97 9.66 1.84 0.52
N VAL A 98 8.73 2.79 0.49
CA VAL A 98 7.62 2.81 -0.47
C VAL A 98 8.15 2.93 -1.89
N CYS A 99 9.09 3.83 -2.15
CA CYS A 99 9.70 3.99 -3.47
C CYS A 99 10.40 2.71 -3.93
N GLN A 100 11.14 2.02 -3.05
CA GLN A 100 11.77 0.74 -3.37
C GLN A 100 10.73 -0.36 -3.72
N ALA A 101 9.62 -0.42 -2.98
CA ALA A 101 8.53 -1.35 -3.25
C ALA A 101 7.88 -1.08 -4.62
N LEU A 102 7.57 0.19 -4.92
CA LEU A 102 7.00 0.58 -6.22
C LEU A 102 7.97 0.32 -7.37
N GLU A 103 9.27 0.54 -7.18
CA GLU A 103 10.27 0.26 -8.20
C GLU A 103 10.40 -1.25 -8.48
N THR A 104 10.38 -2.07 -7.43
CA THR A 104 10.34 -3.53 -7.57
C THR A 104 9.10 -3.97 -8.35
N ALA A 105 7.94 -3.38 -8.06
CA ALA A 105 6.70 -3.66 -8.77
C ALA A 105 6.76 -3.26 -10.25
N ARG A 106 7.40 -2.12 -10.59
CA ARG A 106 7.62 -1.71 -11.99
C ARG A 106 8.49 -2.72 -12.75
N GLY A 107 9.55 -3.23 -12.11
CA GLY A 107 10.42 -4.26 -12.70
C GLY A 107 9.72 -5.61 -12.95
N ARG A 108 8.53 -5.82 -12.38
CA ARG A 108 7.69 -7.01 -12.56
C ARG A 108 6.54 -6.79 -13.55
N ARG A 109 6.49 -5.63 -14.21
CA ARG A 109 5.58 -5.40 -15.35
C ARG A 109 6.07 -6.21 -16.57
N PRO A 110 5.15 -6.72 -17.41
CA PRO A 110 5.51 -7.38 -18.66
C PRO A 110 6.15 -6.42 -19.67
#